data_AF-A0A1L3MWF8-F1
#
_entry.id   AF-A0A1L3MWF8-F1
#
_cell.length_a   1.000
_cell.length_b   1.000
_cell.length_c   1.000
_cell.angle_alpha   90.00
_cell.angle_beta   90.00
_cell.angle_gamma   90.00
#
_symmetry.space_group_name_H-M   'P 1'
#
loop_
_entity.id
_entity.type
_entity.pdbx_description
1 polymer ?
#
loop_
_entity_poly.entity_id
_entity_poly.type
_entity_poly.pdbx_seq_one_letter_code
_entity_poly.pdbx_strand_id
1 'polypeptide(L)'
;MELDLFKQWLESNRGLKERSARDVVSRVRRVDKIIDSDLKESYETIVESLDNNEEFNKFSTYVKPQIKRAIKLYKEFIDEKNNINK
;
A
#
# COMPACT_ATOMS: atom_id res chain seq x y z
N MET A 1 -2.24 11.61 0.72
CA MET A 1 -1.24 10.56 1.02
C MET A 1 0.18 11.06 0.79
N GLU A 2 1.11 10.74 1.68
CA GLU A 2 2.51 11.16 1.61
C GLU A 2 3.38 10.14 0.85
N LEU A 3 3.07 9.96 -0.43
CA LEU A 3 3.67 8.89 -1.23
C LEU A 3 5.15 9.09 -1.56
N ASP A 4 5.63 10.33 -1.61
CA ASP A 4 7.04 10.61 -1.86
C ASP A 4 7.89 10.21 -0.65
N LEU A 5 7.40 10.46 0.57
CA LEU A 5 8.02 9.98 1.81
C LEU A 5 7.98 8.45 1.89
N PHE A 6 6.85 7.85 1.51
CA PHE A 6 6.75 6.39 1.43
C PHE A 6 7.74 5.79 0.43
N LYS A 7 7.91 6.41 -0.76
CA LYS A 7 8.91 5.98 -1.74
C LYS A 7 10.32 6.02 -1.15
N GLN A 8 10.69 7.12 -0.51
CA GLN A 8 12.00 7.26 0.14
C GLN A 8 12.20 6.19 1.22
N TRP A 9 11.18 5.95 2.05
CA TRP A 9 11.20 4.90 3.06
C TRP A 9 11.38 3.50 2.46
N LEU A 10 10.73 3.20 1.32
CA LEU A 10 10.94 1.93 0.63
C LEU A 10 12.38 1.75 0.15
N GLU A 11 13.02 2.82 -0.31
CA GLU A 11 14.41 2.80 -0.77
C GLU A 11 15.39 2.67 0.41
N SER A 12 15.20 3.47 1.47
CA SER A 12 16.11 3.54 2.61
C SER A 12 15.90 2.45 3.66
N ASN A 13 14.65 2.18 4.06
CA ASN A 13 14.33 1.24 5.15
C ASN A 13 14.10 -0.19 4.63
N ARG A 14 13.63 -0.34 3.38
CA ARG A 14 13.33 -1.66 2.78
C ARG A 14 14.31 -2.08 1.69
N GLY A 15 15.30 -1.25 1.36
CA GLY A 15 16.35 -1.56 0.39
C GLY A 15 15.83 -1.78 -1.03
N LEU A 16 14.63 -1.28 -1.37
CA LEU A 16 14.09 -1.43 -2.71
C LEU A 16 14.84 -0.51 -3.68
N LYS A 17 15.14 -1.03 -4.87
CA LYS A 17 15.61 -0.19 -5.98
C LYS A 17 14.47 0.72 -6.44
N GLU A 18 14.84 1.88 -6.99
CA GLU A 18 13.87 2.90 -7.41
C GLU A 18 12.72 2.35 -8.26
N ARG A 19 13.01 1.50 -9.26
CA ARG A 19 11.98 0.91 -10.11
C ARG A 19 10.96 0.11 -9.29
N SER A 20 11.43 -0.69 -8.34
CA SER A 20 10.57 -1.49 -7.45
C SER A 20 9.80 -0.61 -6.46
N ALA A 21 10.43 0.44 -5.91
CA ALA A 21 9.75 1.39 -5.04
C ALA A 21 8.61 2.11 -5.76
N ARG A 22 8.84 2.60 -7.00
CA ARG A 22 7.80 3.22 -7.84
C ARG A 22 6.66 2.25 -8.16
N ASP A 23 6.98 0.99 -8.43
CA ASP A 23 6.00 -0.06 -8.72
C ASP A 23 5.07 -0.35 -7.52
N VAL A 24 5.63 -0.36 -6.30
CA VAL A 24 4.87 -0.49 -5.04
C VAL A 24 3.99 0.76 -4.81
N VAL A 25 4.54 1.97 -4.95
CA VAL A 25 3.79 3.23 -4.81
C VAL A 25 2.61 3.28 -5.77
N SER A 26 2.79 2.85 -7.01
CA SER A 26 1.71 2.79 -8.02
C SER A 26 0.57 1.86 -7.58
N ARG A 27 0.88 0.72 -6.96
CA ARG A 27 -0.14 -0.20 -6.43
C ARG A 27 -0.92 0.40 -5.27
N VAL A 28 -0.25 1.11 -4.36
CA VAL A 28 -0.93 1.83 -3.27
C VAL A 28 -1.88 2.89 -3.84
N ARG A 29 -1.44 3.68 -4.83
CA ARG A 29 -2.30 4.66 -5.54
C ARG A 29 -3.50 3.99 -6.20
N ARG A 30 -3.33 2.78 -6.73
CA ARG A 30 -4.43 2.07 -7.37
C ARG A 30 -5.48 1.67 -6.36
N VAL A 31 -5.07 1.18 -5.19
CA VAL A 31 -6.00 0.83 -4.10
C VAL A 31 -6.74 2.06 -3.61
N ASP A 32 -6.05 3.17 -3.36
CA ASP A 32 -6.65 4.45 -2.95
C ASP A 32 -7.82 4.85 -3.88
N LYS A 33 -7.69 4.60 -5.19
CA LYS A 33 -8.76 4.82 -6.17
C LYS A 33 -9.88 3.77 -6.18
N ILE A 34 -9.59 2.52 -5.80
CA ILE A 34 -10.54 1.40 -5.88
C ILE A 34 -11.50 1.39 -4.69
N ILE A 35 -10.97 1.62 -3.48
CA ILE A 35 -11.77 1.49 -2.25
C ILE A 35 -12.35 2.84 -1.79
N ASP A 36 -11.94 3.97 -2.39
CA ASP A 36 -12.32 5.34 -1.98
C ASP A 36 -12.28 5.52 -0.45
N SER A 37 -11.42 4.72 0.20
CA SER A 37 -11.40 4.57 1.64
C SER A 37 -10.21 5.31 2.18
N ASP A 38 -10.41 5.93 3.35
CA ASP A 38 -9.34 6.55 4.07
C ASP A 38 -8.34 5.43 4.43
N LEU A 39 -7.15 5.42 3.79
CA LEU A 39 -6.04 4.53 4.15
C LEU A 39 -5.53 4.76 5.59
N LYS A 40 -6.33 5.32 6.49
CA LYS A 40 -6.18 5.34 7.94
C LYS A 40 -6.74 4.08 8.61
N GLU A 41 -7.65 3.33 7.98
CA GLU A 41 -8.22 2.09 8.54
C GLU A 41 -7.17 0.98 8.74
N SER A 42 -7.45 -0.10 9.47
CA SER A 42 -6.45 -1.17 9.64
C SER A 42 -6.12 -1.88 8.31
N TYR A 43 -5.02 -2.62 8.27
CA TYR A 43 -4.67 -3.44 7.11
C TYR A 43 -5.78 -4.44 6.79
N GLU A 44 -6.35 -5.07 7.81
CA GLU A 44 -7.39 -6.08 7.70
C GLU A 44 -8.66 -5.52 7.07
N THR A 45 -9.14 -4.36 7.53
CA THR A 45 -10.35 -3.71 6.98
C THR A 45 -10.15 -3.30 5.52
N ILE A 46 -8.95 -2.83 5.15
CA ILE A 46 -8.62 -2.51 3.77
C ILE A 46 -8.62 -3.78 2.90
N VAL A 47 -8.06 -4.88 3.38
CA VAL A 47 -8.04 -6.15 2.65
C VAL A 47 -9.44 -6.72 2.46
N GLU A 48 -10.28 -6.68 3.49
CA GLU A 48 -11.69 -7.06 3.40
C GLU A 48 -12.45 -6.21 2.38
N SER A 49 -12.25 -4.89 2.41
CA SER A 49 -12.83 -3.97 1.43
C SER A 49 -12.37 -4.29 0.00
N LEU A 50 -11.10 -4.64 -0.19
CA LEU A 50 -10.58 -5.07 -1.49
C LEU A 50 -11.20 -6.40 -1.94
N ASP A 51 -11.28 -7.39 -1.06
CA ASP A 51 -11.82 -8.71 -1.40
C ASP A 51 -13.32 -8.67 -1.74
N ASN A 52 -14.06 -7.67 -1.24
CA ASN A 52 -15.45 -7.41 -1.60
C ASN A 52 -15.62 -6.48 -2.82
N ASN A 53 -14.54 -5.89 -3.35
CA ASN A 53 -14.62 -4.95 -4.47
C ASN A 53 -14.60 -5.67 -5.83
N GLU A 54 -15.56 -5.36 -6.70
CA GLU A 54 -15.67 -5.98 -8.03
C GLU A 54 -14.49 -5.67 -8.96
N GLU A 55 -13.95 -4.45 -8.94
CA GLU A 55 -12.79 -4.08 -9.77
C GLU A 55 -11.54 -4.83 -9.32
N PHE A 56 -11.30 -4.89 -8.00
CA PHE A 56 -10.19 -5.66 -7.45
C PHE A 56 -10.31 -7.14 -7.81
N ASN A 57 -11.53 -7.68 -7.77
CA ASN A 57 -11.75 -9.09 -8.05
C ASN A 57 -11.46 -9.51 -9.50
N LYS A 58 -11.44 -8.55 -10.45
CA LYS A 58 -11.04 -8.77 -11.84
C LYS A 58 -9.52 -8.92 -12.02
N PHE A 59 -8.69 -8.60 -11.01
CA PHE A 59 -7.26 -8.82 -11.10
C PHE A 59 -6.89 -10.30 -11.07
N SER A 60 -5.75 -10.62 -11.66
CA SER A 60 -5.22 -11.98 -11.65
C SER A 60 -4.79 -12.41 -10.24
N THR A 61 -4.72 -13.72 -10.05
CA THR A 61 -4.17 -14.37 -8.85
C THR A 61 -2.73 -13.96 -8.54
N TYR A 62 -2.00 -13.41 -9.53
CA TYR A 62 -0.65 -12.88 -9.36
C TYR A 62 -0.64 -11.40 -8.95
N VAL A 63 -1.59 -10.59 -9.42
CA VAL A 63 -1.66 -9.16 -9.13
C VAL A 63 -2.25 -8.88 -7.76
N LYS A 64 -3.28 -9.63 -7.33
CA LYS A 64 -3.93 -9.44 -6.02
C LYS A 64 -2.94 -9.50 -4.85
N PRO A 65 -2.04 -10.50 -4.73
CA PRO A 65 -1.06 -10.55 -3.64
C PRO A 65 -0.05 -9.39 -3.67
N GLN A 66 0.33 -8.91 -4.85
CA GLN A 66 1.24 -7.77 -4.96
C GLN A 66 0.61 -6.48 -4.45
N ILE A 67 -0.68 -6.28 -4.75
CA ILE A 67 -1.45 -5.14 -4.24
C ILE A 67 -1.55 -5.22 -2.71
N LYS A 68 -1.96 -6.38 -2.16
CA LYS A 68 -2.05 -6.57 -0.70
C LYS A 68 -0.70 -6.33 -0.01
N ARG A 69 0.40 -6.83 -0.60
CA ARG A 69 1.76 -6.57 -0.10
C ARG A 69 2.12 -5.08 -0.13
N ALA A 70 1.74 -4.35 -1.17
CA ALA A 70 1.99 -2.91 -1.26
C ALA A 70 1.26 -2.13 -0.15
N ILE A 71 0.01 -2.51 0.16
CA ILE A 71 -0.75 -1.93 1.27
C ILE A 71 -0.12 -2.26 2.62
N LYS A 72 0.30 -3.51 2.83
CA LYS A 72 1.00 -3.89 4.05
C LYS A 72 2.25 -3.03 4.29
N LEU A 73 3.07 -2.83 3.26
CA LEU A 73 4.25 -1.96 3.34
C LEU A 73 3.89 -0.51 3.66
N TYR A 74 2.81 0.01 3.08
CA TYR A 74 2.33 1.35 3.38
C TYR A 74 1.88 1.48 4.84
N LYS A 75 1.23 0.46 5.40
CA LYS A 75 0.86 0.43 6.82
C LYS A 75 2.06 0.42 7.75
N GLU A 76 3.03 -0.44 7.46
CA GLU A 76 4.29 -0.46 8.21
C GLU A 76 4.99 0.91 8.21
N PHE A 77 4.98 1.61 7.07
CA PHE A 77 5.50 2.98 6.97
C PHE A 77 4.74 3.97 7.87
N ILE A 78 3.41 3.95 7.84
CA ILE A 78 2.58 4.84 8.67
C ILE A 78 2.78 4.55 10.15
N ASP A 79 2.82 3.27 10.54
CA ASP A 79 3.04 2.86 11.93
C ASP A 79 4.42 3.30 12.43
N GLU A 80 5.48 3.09 11.64
CA GLU A 80 6.83 3.53 12.00
C GLU A 80 6.91 5.06 12.08
N LYS A 81 6.30 5.78 11.13
CA LYS A 81 6.20 7.24 11.17
C LYS A 81 5.46 7.74 12.42
N ASN A 82 4.37 7.10 12.81
CA ASN A 82 3.60 7.47 14.00
C ASN A 82 4.35 7.15 15.30
N ASN A 83 5.17 6.10 15.31
CA ASN A 83 6.01 5.74 16.45
C ASN A 83 7.25 6.64 16.61
N ILE A 84 7.77 7.23 15.52
CA ILE A 84 8.87 8.20 15.57
C ILE A 84 8.40 9.57 16.10
N ASN A 85 7.13 9.91 15.93
CA ASN A 85 6.55 11.18 16.39
C ASN A 85 5.97 11.11 17.81
N LYS A 86 6.33 10.08 18.59
CA LYS A 86 5.85 9.83 19.95
C LYS A 86 7.01 9.96 20.94
#